data_AF-A0A965P3W0-F1
#
_entry.id   AF-A0A965P3W0-F1
#
_cell.length_a   1.000
_cell.length_b   1.000
_cell.length_c   1.000
_cell.angle_alpha   90.00
_cell.angle_beta   90.00
_cell.angle_gamma   90.00
#
_symmetry.space_group_name_H-M   'P 1'
#
loop_
_entity.id
_entity.type
_entity.pdbx_description
1 polymer ?
#
loop_
_entity_poly.entity_id
_entity_poly.type
_entity_poly.pdbx_seq_one_letter_code
_entity_poly.pdbx_strand_id
1 'polypeptide(L)'
;MRRVTIAVIGNAKTTRANVEALISDVVDSVDEANIALVFDQEQSDGQIWAHQWANEKQIPVLVYGNNDYASLLTETPREDLKFFVLWDDEDPACQLAASVAQEASILAYDLTDGLIIIPIGSEPILRPDRPKIPEAETVTTKSKEIKVEVTATEEPSTDYDSEYDLEETLTVLVSELGKIFARSFATEFKKIIKG
;
A
#
# COMPACT_ATOMS: atom_id res chain seq x y z
N MET A 1 -15.69 -25.53 -6.77
CA MET A 1 -16.01 -24.11 -6.60
C MET A 1 -14.85 -23.35 -7.21
N ARG A 2 -15.12 -22.47 -8.17
CA ARG A 2 -14.10 -21.68 -8.86
C ARG A 2 -13.85 -20.42 -8.05
N ARG A 3 -12.60 -20.18 -7.65
CA ARG A 3 -12.19 -19.00 -6.90
C ARG A 3 -11.15 -18.22 -7.71
N VAL A 4 -11.08 -16.91 -7.50
CA VAL A 4 -9.98 -16.09 -8.01
C VAL A 4 -9.57 -15.02 -6.99
N THR A 5 -8.29 -14.70 -6.93
CA THR A 5 -7.78 -13.48 -6.33
C THR A 5 -7.11 -12.66 -7.42
N ILE A 6 -7.59 -11.45 -7.66
CA ILE A 6 -7.05 -10.54 -8.66
C ILE A 6 -6.15 -9.54 -7.94
N ALA A 7 -4.84 -9.65 -8.14
CA ALA A 7 -3.88 -8.68 -7.61
C ALA A 7 -3.74 -7.50 -8.59
N VAL A 8 -4.22 -6.32 -8.19
CA VAL A 8 -4.12 -5.07 -8.97
C VAL A 8 -2.86 -4.32 -8.56
N ILE A 9 -1.98 -4.06 -9.53
CA ILE A 9 -0.59 -3.65 -9.29
C ILE A 9 -0.19 -2.58 -10.32
N GLY A 10 0.79 -1.73 -9.99
CA GLY A 10 1.37 -0.77 -10.93
C GLY A 10 0.71 0.61 -10.88
N ASN A 11 1.24 1.54 -11.68
CA ASN A 11 0.86 2.95 -11.63
C ASN A 11 0.43 3.54 -12.99
N ALA A 12 0.39 2.73 -14.05
CA ALA A 12 0.03 3.24 -15.37
C ALA A 12 -1.37 3.87 -15.38
N LYS A 13 -1.51 4.92 -16.20
CA LYS A 13 -2.78 5.66 -16.29
C LYS A 13 -3.83 4.82 -17.00
N THR A 14 -5.02 4.79 -16.42
CA THR A 14 -6.19 4.16 -17.02
C THR A 14 -7.45 4.96 -16.66
N THR A 15 -8.63 4.41 -16.92
CA THR A 15 -9.91 4.99 -16.47
C THR A 15 -10.62 4.04 -15.52
N ARG A 16 -11.42 4.61 -14.61
CA ARG A 16 -12.28 3.82 -13.70
C ARG A 16 -13.12 2.80 -14.46
N ALA A 17 -13.80 3.22 -15.53
CA ALA A 17 -14.64 2.35 -16.34
C ALA A 17 -13.87 1.14 -16.92
N ASN A 18 -12.62 1.35 -17.33
CA ASN A 18 -11.78 0.27 -17.85
C ASN A 18 -11.38 -0.73 -16.76
N VAL A 19 -10.95 -0.24 -15.58
CA VAL A 19 -10.65 -1.10 -14.43
C VAL A 19 -11.87 -1.94 -14.04
N GLU A 20 -13.03 -1.30 -13.90
CA GLU A 20 -14.26 -1.98 -13.51
C GLU A 20 -14.69 -3.04 -14.54
N ALA A 21 -14.67 -2.70 -15.83
CA ALA A 21 -15.07 -3.63 -16.89
C ALA A 21 -14.18 -4.88 -16.91
N LEU A 22 -12.86 -4.69 -16.90
CA LEU A 22 -11.90 -5.79 -17.01
C LEU A 22 -11.86 -6.67 -15.76
N ILE A 23 -12.03 -6.09 -14.57
CA ILE A 23 -12.14 -6.87 -13.33
C ILE A 23 -13.48 -7.62 -13.28
N SER A 24 -14.60 -6.97 -13.65
CA SER A 24 -15.94 -7.58 -13.61
C SER A 24 -16.00 -8.84 -14.47
N ASP A 25 -15.45 -8.81 -15.69
CA ASP A 25 -15.46 -9.96 -16.61
C ASP A 25 -14.84 -11.22 -15.98
N VAL A 26 -13.80 -11.07 -15.15
CA VAL A 26 -13.18 -12.20 -14.47
C VAL A 26 -13.94 -12.59 -13.21
N VAL A 27 -14.39 -11.63 -12.41
CA VAL A 27 -15.15 -11.89 -11.18
C VAL A 27 -16.48 -12.59 -11.48
N ASP A 28 -17.21 -12.15 -12.51
CA ASP A 28 -18.50 -12.72 -12.91
C ASP A 28 -18.36 -14.15 -13.46
N SER A 29 -17.14 -14.59 -13.75
CA SER A 29 -16.85 -15.94 -14.27
C SER A 29 -16.61 -17.00 -13.19
N VAL A 30 -16.50 -16.61 -11.91
CA VAL A 30 -16.15 -17.48 -10.78
C VAL A 30 -17.21 -17.46 -9.68
N ASP A 31 -17.11 -18.40 -8.74
CA ASP A 31 -18.05 -18.49 -7.61
C ASP A 31 -17.62 -17.57 -6.43
N GLU A 32 -16.31 -17.36 -6.27
CA GLU A 32 -15.72 -16.52 -5.22
C GLU A 32 -14.57 -15.67 -5.78
N ALA A 33 -14.52 -14.40 -5.40
CA ALA A 33 -13.46 -13.49 -5.79
C ALA A 33 -12.90 -12.72 -4.60
N ASN A 34 -11.61 -12.39 -4.65
CA ASN A 34 -10.97 -11.37 -3.80
C ASN A 34 -10.21 -10.38 -4.69
N ILE A 35 -10.10 -9.13 -4.25
CA ILE A 35 -9.22 -8.14 -4.86
C ILE A 35 -8.02 -7.92 -3.94
N ALA A 36 -6.81 -8.15 -4.44
CA ALA A 36 -5.58 -7.84 -3.73
C ALA A 36 -4.97 -6.56 -4.29
N LEU A 37 -4.48 -5.68 -3.42
CA LEU A 37 -3.80 -4.44 -3.80
C LEU A 37 -2.35 -4.53 -3.33
N VAL A 38 -1.40 -4.55 -4.25
CA VAL A 38 0.04 -4.55 -3.92
C VAL A 38 0.69 -3.27 -4.42
N PHE A 39 1.29 -2.51 -3.51
CA PHE A 39 1.90 -1.22 -3.82
C PHE A 39 3.08 -0.93 -2.90
N ASP A 40 3.94 0.02 -3.29
CA ASP A 40 5.11 0.41 -2.50
C ASP A 40 4.71 1.29 -1.30
N GLN A 41 4.47 2.57 -1.55
CA GLN A 41 4.11 3.54 -0.50
C GLN A 41 2.63 3.88 -0.52
N GLU A 42 2.08 4.15 -1.71
CA GLU A 42 0.70 4.55 -1.92
C GLU A 42 0.06 3.80 -3.09
N GLN A 43 -1.28 3.71 -3.06
CA GLN A 43 -2.05 3.12 -4.14
C GLN A 43 -2.11 4.08 -5.34
N SER A 44 -2.03 3.54 -6.55
CA SER A 44 -2.33 4.30 -7.76
C SER A 44 -3.84 4.55 -7.90
N ASP A 45 -4.24 5.53 -8.72
CA ASP A 45 -5.65 5.81 -9.01
C ASP A 45 -6.40 4.55 -9.48
N GLY A 46 -5.77 3.74 -10.33
CA GLY A 46 -6.35 2.48 -10.82
C GLY A 46 -6.59 1.46 -9.70
N GLN A 47 -5.67 1.37 -8.73
CA GLN A 47 -5.84 0.53 -7.54
C GLN A 47 -6.95 1.05 -6.62
N ILE A 48 -7.03 2.38 -6.45
CA ILE A 48 -8.10 3.02 -5.69
C ILE A 48 -9.46 2.73 -6.32
N TRP A 49 -9.58 2.79 -7.64
CA TRP A 49 -10.82 2.45 -8.34
C TRP A 49 -11.19 0.97 -8.18
N ALA A 50 -10.21 0.05 -8.28
CA ALA A 50 -10.44 -1.36 -8.04
C ALA A 50 -10.94 -1.63 -6.60
N HIS A 51 -10.36 -0.94 -5.62
CA HIS A 51 -10.79 -1.00 -4.21
C HIS A 51 -12.23 -0.48 -4.05
N GLN A 52 -12.54 0.69 -4.60
CA GLN A 52 -13.89 1.26 -4.53
C GLN A 52 -14.93 0.33 -5.15
N TRP A 53 -14.65 -0.21 -6.34
CA TRP A 53 -15.52 -1.16 -7.01
C TRP A 53 -15.71 -2.45 -6.20
N ALA A 54 -14.64 -2.99 -5.61
CA ALA A 54 -14.73 -4.17 -4.74
C ALA A 54 -15.65 -3.92 -3.54
N ASN A 55 -15.52 -2.76 -2.89
CA ASN A 55 -16.38 -2.36 -1.78
C ASN A 55 -17.85 -2.21 -2.21
N GLU A 56 -18.11 -1.57 -3.35
CA GLU A 56 -19.45 -1.44 -3.93
C GLU A 56 -20.11 -2.80 -4.22
N LYS A 57 -19.29 -3.79 -4.59
CA LYS A 57 -19.71 -5.17 -4.89
C LYS A 57 -19.63 -6.12 -3.70
N GLN A 58 -19.22 -5.65 -2.53
CA GLN A 58 -19.01 -6.47 -1.32
C GLN A 58 -18.01 -7.62 -1.53
N ILE A 59 -17.01 -7.41 -2.39
CA ILE A 59 -15.92 -8.34 -2.65
C ILE A 59 -14.80 -8.07 -1.63
N PRO A 60 -14.25 -9.10 -0.95
CA PRO A 60 -13.16 -8.91 0.00
C PRO A 60 -11.93 -8.26 -0.64
N VAL A 61 -11.32 -7.32 0.10
CA VAL A 61 -10.10 -6.62 -0.32
C VAL A 61 -8.93 -7.00 0.60
N LEU A 62 -7.82 -7.41 0.01
CA LEU A 62 -6.56 -7.75 0.67
C LEU A 62 -5.53 -6.67 0.34
N VAL A 63 -4.82 -6.15 1.34
CA VAL A 63 -3.92 -5.00 1.16
C VAL A 63 -2.50 -5.37 1.54
N TYR A 64 -1.57 -5.21 0.59
CA TYR A 64 -0.17 -5.57 0.72
C TYR A 64 0.71 -4.35 0.37
N GLY A 65 0.97 -3.51 1.36
CA GLY A 65 1.89 -2.36 1.23
C GLY A 65 3.37 -2.79 1.17
N ASN A 66 4.27 -1.86 0.89
CA ASN A 66 5.73 -2.07 0.79
C ASN A 66 6.13 -3.18 -0.20
N ASN A 67 5.32 -3.39 -1.23
CA ASN A 67 5.46 -4.48 -2.21
C ASN A 67 5.51 -5.87 -1.54
N ASP A 68 4.62 -6.15 -0.58
CA ASP A 68 4.58 -7.43 0.14
C ASP A 68 3.94 -8.58 -0.68
N TYR A 69 4.61 -8.95 -1.76
CA TYR A 69 4.27 -10.12 -2.56
C TYR A 69 4.45 -11.44 -1.81
N ALA A 70 5.30 -11.47 -0.77
CA ALA A 70 5.57 -12.69 -0.02
C ALA A 70 4.33 -13.14 0.76
N SER A 71 3.65 -12.21 1.45
CA SER A 71 2.39 -12.49 2.13
C SER A 71 1.30 -12.87 1.15
N LEU A 72 1.14 -12.14 0.04
CA LEU A 72 0.18 -12.48 -1.02
C LEU A 72 0.35 -13.93 -1.51
N LEU A 73 1.58 -14.33 -1.83
CA LEU A 73 1.90 -15.66 -2.34
C LEU A 73 1.79 -16.77 -1.28
N THR A 74 1.81 -16.42 0.00
CA THR A 74 1.63 -17.36 1.11
C THR A 74 0.16 -17.58 1.42
N GLU A 75 -0.63 -16.51 1.35
CA GLU A 75 -2.07 -16.51 1.70
C GLU A 75 -2.96 -16.96 0.53
N THR A 76 -2.49 -16.83 -0.71
CA THR A 76 -3.27 -17.13 -1.92
C THR A 76 -2.64 -18.27 -2.73
N PRO A 77 -3.37 -19.36 -2.99
CA PRO A 77 -2.94 -20.41 -3.93
C PRO A 77 -2.63 -19.84 -5.32
N ARG A 78 -1.56 -20.31 -5.95
CA ARG A 78 -1.06 -19.74 -7.22
C ARG A 78 -2.05 -19.94 -8.38
N GLU A 79 -2.74 -21.07 -8.39
CA GLU A 79 -3.78 -21.41 -9.36
C GLU A 79 -4.99 -20.48 -9.32
N ASP A 80 -5.24 -19.85 -8.16
CA ASP A 80 -6.34 -18.91 -7.96
C ASP A 80 -5.89 -17.46 -8.18
N LEU A 81 -4.59 -17.19 -8.28
CA LEU A 81 -4.02 -15.84 -8.32
C LEU A 81 -3.80 -15.38 -9.77
N LYS A 82 -4.26 -14.17 -10.08
CA LYS A 82 -4.00 -13.47 -11.35
C LYS A 82 -3.46 -12.08 -11.08
N PHE A 83 -2.44 -11.67 -11.83
CA PHE A 83 -1.88 -10.33 -11.74
C PHE A 83 -2.50 -9.44 -12.81
N PHE A 84 -3.16 -8.37 -12.38
CA PHE A 84 -3.72 -7.34 -13.24
C PHE A 84 -2.85 -6.11 -13.07
N VAL A 85 -1.89 -5.96 -13.97
CA VAL A 85 -0.86 -4.93 -13.88
C VAL A 85 -1.30 -3.74 -14.72
N LEU A 86 -1.41 -2.58 -14.09
CA LEU A 86 -1.45 -1.28 -14.76
C LEU A 86 -0.06 -1.06 -15.38
N TRP A 87 0.15 -1.68 -16.53
CA TRP A 87 1.47 -1.91 -17.10
C TRP A 87 2.07 -0.63 -17.69
N ASP A 88 3.31 -0.38 -17.30
CA ASP A 88 4.23 0.59 -17.87
C ASP A 88 5.62 -0.05 -17.80
N ASP A 89 6.29 -0.26 -18.93
CA ASP A 89 7.58 -0.94 -18.99
C ASP A 89 8.72 -0.11 -18.38
N GLU A 90 8.53 1.20 -18.23
CA GLU A 90 9.45 2.09 -17.54
C GLU A 90 9.20 2.14 -16.02
N ASP A 91 8.06 1.62 -15.53
CA ASP A 91 7.69 1.65 -14.11
C ASP A 91 8.33 0.49 -13.31
N PRO A 92 9.14 0.78 -12.27
CA PRO A 92 9.74 -0.24 -11.42
C PRO A 92 8.71 -1.16 -10.74
N ALA A 93 7.53 -0.65 -10.36
CA ALA A 93 6.52 -1.49 -9.72
C ALA A 93 5.97 -2.54 -10.70
N CYS A 94 5.77 -2.17 -11.96
CA CYS A 94 5.38 -3.07 -13.05
C CYS A 94 6.45 -4.12 -13.33
N GLN A 95 7.72 -3.72 -13.46
CA GLN A 95 8.84 -4.65 -13.67
C GLN A 95 8.97 -5.65 -12.50
N LEU A 96 8.83 -5.18 -11.27
CA LEU A 96 8.82 -6.04 -10.08
C LEU A 96 7.65 -7.04 -10.14
N ALA A 97 6.44 -6.57 -10.46
CA ALA A 97 5.25 -7.42 -10.58
C ALA A 97 5.44 -8.52 -11.64
N ALA A 98 5.98 -8.16 -12.82
CA ALA A 98 6.26 -9.11 -13.89
C ALA A 98 7.34 -10.12 -13.50
N SER A 99 8.41 -9.69 -12.82
CA SER A 99 9.44 -10.61 -12.30
C SER A 99 8.87 -11.60 -11.28
N VAL A 100 8.01 -11.15 -10.36
CA VAL A 100 7.36 -12.00 -9.36
C VAL A 100 6.40 -12.98 -10.05
N ALA A 101 5.61 -12.52 -11.02
CA ALA A 101 4.72 -13.37 -11.79
C ALA A 101 5.49 -14.45 -12.56
N GLN A 102 6.65 -14.10 -13.15
CA GLN A 102 7.55 -15.04 -13.80
C GLN A 102 8.03 -16.14 -12.85
N GLU A 103 8.62 -15.74 -11.73
CA GLU A 103 9.21 -16.66 -10.74
C GLU A 103 8.14 -17.57 -10.12
N ALA A 104 6.94 -17.05 -9.91
CA ALA A 104 5.83 -17.79 -9.34
C ALA A 104 5.00 -18.57 -10.38
N SER A 105 5.27 -18.39 -11.68
CA SER A 105 4.46 -18.94 -12.78
C SER A 105 2.99 -18.52 -12.74
N ILE A 106 2.75 -17.25 -12.42
CA ILE A 106 1.42 -16.63 -12.35
C ILE A 106 1.16 -15.86 -13.66
N LEU A 107 -0.09 -15.90 -14.12
CA LEU A 107 -0.50 -15.12 -15.29
C LEU A 107 -0.60 -13.64 -14.93
N ALA A 108 0.14 -12.80 -15.64
CA ALA A 108 0.06 -11.34 -15.57
C ALA A 108 -0.59 -10.78 -16.84
N TYR A 109 -1.54 -9.87 -16.63
CA TYR A 109 -2.35 -9.25 -17.66
C TYR A 109 -2.17 -7.74 -17.60
N ASP A 110 -2.10 -7.12 -18.77
CA ASP A 110 -2.05 -5.67 -18.92
C ASP A 110 -3.46 -5.08 -18.78
N LEU A 111 -3.67 -4.35 -17.69
CA LEU A 111 -4.95 -3.69 -17.40
C LEU A 111 -5.15 -2.41 -18.22
N THR A 112 -4.10 -1.89 -18.86
CA THR A 112 -4.17 -0.71 -19.75
C THR A 112 -4.53 -1.09 -21.19
N ASP A 113 -4.21 -2.32 -21.61
CA ASP A 113 -4.43 -2.83 -22.97
C ASP A 113 -5.33 -4.08 -22.99
N GLY A 114 -6.49 -4.00 -22.34
CA GLY A 114 -7.57 -4.98 -22.51
C GLY A 114 -7.29 -6.41 -22.01
N LEU A 115 -6.46 -6.56 -20.97
CA LEU A 115 -6.02 -7.85 -20.43
C LEU A 115 -5.22 -8.70 -21.42
N ILE A 116 -4.42 -8.07 -22.28
CA ILE A 116 -3.39 -8.80 -23.03
C ILE A 116 -2.40 -9.39 -22.03
N ILE A 117 -1.99 -10.65 -22.26
CA ILE A 117 -0.98 -11.29 -21.42
C ILE A 117 0.33 -10.53 -21.59
N ILE A 118 0.90 -10.06 -20.48
CA ILE A 118 2.20 -9.42 -20.48
C ILE A 118 3.21 -10.50 -20.90
N PRO A 119 4.03 -10.27 -21.94
CA PRO A 119 4.97 -11.25 -22.45
C PRO A 119 6.13 -11.42 -21.46
N ILE A 120 5.90 -12.21 -20.42
CA ILE A 120 6.92 -12.64 -19.51
C ILE A 120 7.72 -13.73 -20.24
N GLY A 121 8.88 -13.36 -20.80
CA GLY A 121 9.75 -14.28 -21.52
C GLY A 121 10.31 -15.41 -20.65
N SER A 122 11.18 -16.25 -21.21
CA SER A 122 11.93 -17.25 -20.42
C SER A 122 13.17 -16.65 -19.73
N GLU A 123 13.61 -15.47 -20.18
CA GLU A 123 14.74 -14.75 -19.60
C GLU A 123 14.29 -14.03 -18.33
N PRO A 124 15.05 -14.15 -17.22
CA PRO A 124 14.69 -13.49 -15.97
C PRO A 124 14.55 -11.98 -16.14
N ILE A 125 13.40 -11.44 -15.76
CA ILE A 125 13.22 -9.98 -15.66
C ILE A 125 14.05 -9.49 -14.47
N LEU A 126 14.99 -8.58 -14.71
CA LEU A 126 15.81 -8.00 -13.65
C LEU A 126 14.91 -7.23 -12.69
N ARG A 127 14.98 -7.59 -11.40
CA ARG A 127 14.29 -6.83 -10.35
C ARG A 127 14.93 -5.45 -10.25
N PRO A 128 14.13 -4.36 -10.20
CA PRO A 128 14.68 -3.03 -10.01
C PRO A 128 15.40 -2.96 -8.67
N ASP A 129 16.60 -2.40 -8.66
CA ASP A 129 17.34 -2.12 -7.43
C ASP A 129 16.54 -1.11 -6.61
N ARG A 130 16.16 -1.46 -5.38
CA ARG A 130 15.57 -0.47 -4.46
C ARG A 130 16.60 0.63 -4.24
N PRO A 131 16.24 1.92 -4.43
CA PRO A 131 17.12 3.02 -4.09
C PRO A 131 17.55 2.88 -2.64
N LYS A 132 18.85 2.72 -2.40
CA LYS A 132 19.38 2.80 -1.03
C LYS A 132 19.21 4.25 -0.58
N ILE A 133 18.26 4.49 0.32
CA ILE A 133 18.16 5.77 1.01
C ILE A 133 19.53 5.98 1.68
N PRO A 134 20.26 7.07 1.39
CA PRO A 134 21.49 7.38 2.10
C PRO A 134 21.18 7.40 3.59
N GLU A 135 21.93 6.66 4.39
CA GLU A 135 21.82 6.76 5.84
C GLU A 135 21.98 8.24 6.21
N ALA A 136 20.95 8.83 6.81
CA ALA A 136 21.00 10.22 7.23
C ALA A 136 22.18 10.37 8.19
N GLU A 137 23.15 11.22 7.84
CA GLU A 137 24.22 11.57 8.76
C GLU A 137 23.58 12.08 10.05
N THR A 138 23.81 11.35 11.14
CA THR A 138 23.40 11.77 12.48
C THR A 138 24.24 12.99 12.85
N VAL A 139 23.74 14.17 12.55
CA VAL A 139 24.27 15.41 13.10
C VAL A 139 24.04 15.34 14.60
N THR A 140 25.07 14.94 15.32
CA THR A 140 25.11 15.00 16.78
C THR A 140 25.11 16.48 17.20
N THR A 141 23.94 17.11 17.22
CA THR A 141 23.77 18.38 17.94
C THR A 141 23.97 18.07 19.41
N LYS A 142 25.09 18.55 19.97
CA LYS A 142 25.32 18.59 21.41
C LYS A 142 24.17 19.36 22.07
N SER A 143 23.19 18.65 22.59
CA SER A 143 22.14 19.19 23.44
C SER A 143 22.80 19.67 24.74
N LYS A 144 22.74 20.97 24.97
CA LYS A 144 23.09 21.60 26.24
C LYS A 144 21.99 21.22 27.24
N GLU A 145 22.33 20.41 28.24
CA GLU A 145 21.41 19.99 29.30
C GLU A 145 20.75 21.21 29.97
N ILE A 146 19.42 21.30 29.88
CA ILE A 146 18.62 22.15 30.76
C ILE A 146 18.04 21.19 31.80
N LYS A 147 18.51 21.31 33.05
CA LYS A 147 17.91 20.62 34.20
C LYS A 147 16.47 21.08 34.37
N VAL A 148 15.52 20.18 34.16
CA VAL A 148 14.15 20.32 34.65
C VAL A 148 14.02 19.40 35.85
N GLU A 149 13.83 20.00 37.02
CA GLU A 149 13.61 19.33 38.30
C GLU A 149 12.19 18.77 38.31
N VAL A 150 12.05 17.44 38.19
CA VAL A 150 10.77 16.74 38.31
C VAL A 150 10.59 16.34 39.78
N THR A 151 9.68 17.02 40.45
CA THR A 151 9.24 16.66 41.80
C THR A 151 8.37 15.41 41.71
N ALA A 152 8.83 14.32 42.32
CA ALA A 152 8.09 13.08 42.46
C ALA A 152 6.82 13.32 43.29
N THR A 153 5.66 12.97 42.74
CA THR A 153 4.44 12.76 43.50
C THR A 153 3.98 11.33 43.27
N GLU A 154 3.48 10.75 44.36
CA GLU A 154 3.45 9.34 44.71
C GLU A 154 2.59 8.45 43.79
N GLU A 155 3.00 7.18 43.67
CA GLU A 155 2.20 6.11 43.10
C GLU A 155 0.89 5.90 43.89
N PRO A 156 -0.20 5.51 43.22
CA PRO A 156 -1.11 4.55 43.81
C PRO A 156 -1.15 3.27 42.99
N SER A 157 -0.71 2.18 43.62
CA SER A 157 -1.16 0.83 43.33
C SER A 157 -2.68 0.74 43.39
N THR A 158 -3.32 -0.02 42.50
CA THR A 158 -4.41 -0.98 42.81
C THR A 158 -4.98 -1.61 41.53
N ASP A 159 -5.16 -2.92 41.57
CA ASP A 159 -5.89 -3.75 40.59
C ASP A 159 -7.23 -3.14 40.17
N TYR A 160 -7.43 -2.88 38.87
CA TYR A 160 -8.77 -2.74 38.29
C TYR A 160 -8.81 -3.19 36.82
N ASP A 161 -9.67 -4.18 36.59
CA ASP A 161 -10.29 -4.56 35.32
C ASP A 161 -11.07 -3.34 34.79
N SER A 162 -10.65 -2.74 33.66
CA SER A 162 -11.47 -1.77 32.94
C SER A 162 -11.11 -1.72 31.46
N GLU A 163 -12.15 -1.84 30.65
CA GLU A 163 -12.23 -1.67 29.20
C GLU A 163 -11.44 -0.43 28.75
N TYR A 164 -10.36 -0.62 28.00
CA TYR A 164 -9.61 0.48 27.40
C TYR A 164 -10.47 1.12 26.30
N ASP A 165 -10.98 2.33 26.55
CA ASP A 165 -11.65 3.14 25.54
C ASP A 165 -10.62 3.71 24.54
N LEU A 166 -10.29 2.87 23.56
CA LEU A 166 -9.33 3.14 22.48
C LEU A 166 -9.69 4.37 21.66
N GLU A 167 -10.98 4.76 21.61
CA GLU A 167 -11.42 5.92 20.83
C GLU A 167 -10.93 7.24 21.42
N GLU A 168 -10.89 7.36 22.75
CA GLU A 168 -10.45 8.58 23.43
C GLU A 168 -8.93 8.75 23.34
N THR A 169 -8.17 7.65 23.40
CA THR A 169 -6.71 7.69 23.22
C THR A 169 -6.33 7.99 21.77
N LEU A 170 -7.04 7.42 20.78
CA LEU A 170 -6.82 7.72 19.36
C LEU A 170 -7.15 9.16 19.00
N THR A 171 -8.24 9.72 19.54
CA THR A 171 -8.63 11.12 19.26
C THR A 171 -7.61 12.12 19.83
N VAL A 172 -7.06 11.87 21.02
CA VAL A 172 -5.98 12.69 21.58
C VAL A 172 -4.74 12.63 20.68
N LEU A 173 -4.33 11.43 20.24
CA LEU A 173 -3.13 11.23 19.43
C LEU A 173 -3.25 11.86 18.03
N VAL A 174 -4.41 11.74 17.38
CA VAL A 174 -4.72 12.40 16.11
C VAL A 174 -4.72 13.92 16.26
N SER A 175 -5.24 14.45 17.37
CA SER A 175 -5.27 15.89 17.63
C SER A 175 -3.87 16.49 17.82
N GLU A 176 -2.94 15.73 18.41
CA GLU A 176 -1.55 16.17 18.60
C GLU A 176 -0.75 16.13 17.30
N LEU A 177 -0.91 15.08 16.49
CA LEU A 177 -0.32 14.99 15.15
C LEU A 177 -0.82 16.12 14.25
N GLY A 178 -2.11 16.44 14.28
CA GLY A 178 -2.69 17.54 13.53
C GLY A 178 -2.07 18.90 13.89
N LYS A 179 -1.77 19.15 15.17
CA LYS A 179 -1.12 20.39 15.63
C LYS A 179 0.33 20.49 15.16
N ILE A 180 1.05 19.37 15.10
CA ILE A 180 2.43 19.31 14.60
C ILE A 180 2.47 19.60 13.10
N PHE A 181 1.61 18.94 12.32
CA PHE A 181 1.50 19.18 10.87
C PHE A 181 1.05 20.60 10.54
N ALA A 182 0.05 21.14 11.25
CA ALA A 182 -0.41 22.51 11.05
C ALA A 182 0.69 23.55 11.32
N ARG A 183 1.55 23.33 12.32
CA ARG A 183 2.69 24.21 12.60
C ARG A 183 3.78 24.10 11.55
N SER A 184 4.08 22.89 11.07
CA SER A 184 5.06 22.68 9.99
C SER A 184 4.59 23.34 8.69
N PHE A 185 3.33 23.09 8.30
CA PHE A 185 2.73 23.66 7.09
C PHE A 185 2.63 25.19 7.16
N ALA A 186 2.20 25.77 8.28
CA ALA A 186 2.14 27.23 8.44
C ALA A 186 3.52 27.90 8.35
N THR A 187 4.59 27.18 8.70
CA THR A 187 5.96 27.68 8.63
C THR A 187 6.49 27.65 7.21
N GLU A 188 6.19 26.60 6.44
CA GLU A 188 6.55 26.52 5.02
C GLU A 188 5.72 27.48 4.15
N PHE A 189 4.41 27.57 4.38
CA PHE A 189 3.53 28.45 3.63
C PHE A 189 3.89 29.94 3.82
N LYS A 190 4.37 30.32 5.02
CA LYS A 190 4.91 31.66 5.28
C LYS A 190 6.21 31.96 4.56
N LYS A 191 7.04 30.95 4.27
CA LYS A 191 8.26 31.13 3.45
C LYS A 191 7.91 31.36 1.99
N ILE A 192 6.88 30.67 1.48
CA ILE A 192 6.43 30.78 0.07
C ILE A 192 5.79 32.16 -0.21
N ILE A 193 5.05 32.74 0.74
CA ILE A 193 4.37 34.04 0.54
C ILE A 193 5.33 35.25 0.66
N LYS A 194 6.52 35.07 1.27
CA LYS A 194 7.50 36.15 1.50
C LYS A 194 8.74 36.09 0.59
N GLY A 195 8.83 35.09 -0.30
CA GLY A 195 9.80 35.05 -1.40
C GLY A 195 9.20 35.60 -2.67
#